data_AF-A0A163MJT9-F1
#
_entry.id   AF-A0A163MJT9-F1
#
_cell.length_a   1.000
_cell.length_b   1.000
_cell.length_c   1.000
_cell.angle_alpha   90.00
_cell.angle_beta   90.00
_cell.angle_gamma   90.00
#
_symmetry.space_group_name_H-M   'P 1'
#
loop_
_entity.id
_entity.type
_entity.pdbx_description
1 polymer ?
#
loop_
_entity_poly.entity_id
_entity_poly.type
_entity_poly.pdbx_seq_one_letter_code
_entity_poly.pdbx_strand_id
1 'polypeptide(L)'
;MALLFSMRIGKTLSSPGIRSSKETHINRSSSACMADIVCANEDQIRRHGRGNNTTMNGVYLTSLPREMMRSMADFLTNDRSFNLTRAVLDPPTSLCKKLFPVIDEWHDRLAAKKFSPNNNDPI
;
A
#
# COMPACT_ATOMS: atom_id res chain seq x y z
N MET A 1 -6.65 -20.30 -8.57
CA MET A 1 -6.23 -19.18 -7.67
C MET A 1 -7.40 -18.33 -7.16
N ALA A 2 -8.31 -17.84 -8.01
CA ALA A 2 -9.42 -16.97 -7.58
C ALA A 2 -10.40 -17.63 -6.58
N LEU A 3 -10.70 -18.92 -6.74
CA LEU A 3 -11.62 -19.64 -5.84
C LEU A 3 -11.07 -19.83 -4.42
N LEU A 4 -9.77 -20.11 -4.29
CA LEU A 4 -9.09 -20.24 -2.99
C LEU A 4 -9.04 -18.90 -2.25
N PHE A 5 -8.89 -17.80 -2.98
CA PHE A 5 -8.89 -16.45 -2.43
C PHE A 5 -10.27 -16.06 -1.89
N SER A 6 -11.35 -16.27 -2.65
CA SER A 6 -12.72 -16.01 -2.18
C SER A 6 -13.08 -16.82 -0.95
N MET A 7 -12.81 -18.14 -0.96
CA MET A 7 -13.11 -19.03 0.16
C MET A 7 -12.38 -18.62 1.45
N ARG A 8 -11.17 -18.06 1.33
CA ARG A 8 -10.42 -17.54 2.48
C ARG A 8 -11.08 -16.29 3.05
N ILE A 9 -11.52 -15.37 2.19
CA ILE A 9 -12.20 -14.12 2.60
C ILE A 9 -13.52 -14.45 3.31
N GLY A 10 -14.32 -15.36 2.76
CA GLY A 10 -15.59 -15.75 3.38
C GLY A 10 -15.44 -16.28 4.80
N LYS A 11 -14.43 -17.13 5.02
CA LYS A 11 -14.11 -17.65 6.37
C LYS A 11 -13.63 -16.57 7.33
N THR A 12 -12.83 -15.61 6.86
CA THR A 12 -12.35 -14.51 7.71
C THR A 12 -13.46 -13.55 8.11
N LEU A 13 -14.48 -13.36 7.27
CA LEU A 13 -15.60 -12.47 7.56
C LEU A 13 -16.68 -13.16 8.41
N SER A 14 -16.91 -14.46 8.22
CA SER A 14 -17.88 -15.20 9.03
C SER A 14 -17.42 -15.41 10.47
N SER A 15 -16.12 -15.50 10.72
CA SER A 15 -15.58 -15.66 12.09
C SER A 15 -16.01 -14.55 13.07
N PRO A 16 -16.01 -13.25 12.69
CA PRO A 16 -16.62 -12.18 13.49
C PRO A 16 -18.12 -11.95 13.20
N GLY A 17 -18.78 -12.78 12.38
CA GLY A 17 -20.20 -12.65 12.05
C GLY A 17 -20.52 -11.61 10.97
N ILE A 18 -19.53 -11.15 10.21
CA ILE A 18 -19.71 -10.17 9.12
C ILE A 18 -20.26 -10.87 7.89
N ARG A 19 -21.47 -10.48 7.47
CA ARG A 19 -22.12 -11.00 6.27
C ARG A 19 -21.77 -10.13 5.06
N SER A 20 -21.04 -10.69 4.09
CA SER A 20 -20.81 -10.04 2.80
C SER A 20 -21.69 -10.65 1.70
N SER A 21 -22.24 -9.80 0.83
CA SER A 21 -22.99 -10.23 -0.36
C SER A 21 -22.11 -10.47 -1.58
N LYS A 22 -20.88 -9.95 -1.58
CA LYS A 22 -19.92 -10.04 -2.70
C LYS A 22 -18.49 -10.12 -2.18
N GLU A 23 -18.00 -11.31 -1.84
CA GLU A 23 -16.66 -11.51 -1.25
C GLU A 23 -15.50 -11.05 -2.15
N THR A 24 -15.65 -11.15 -3.47
CA THR A 24 -14.60 -10.77 -4.44
C THR A 24 -14.57 -9.27 -4.78
N HIS A 25 -15.56 -8.49 -4.31
CA HIS A 25 -15.73 -7.07 -4.69
C HIS A 25 -15.72 -6.07 -3.53
N ILE A 26 -15.48 -6.52 -2.28
CA ILE A 26 -15.55 -5.70 -1.05
C ILE A 26 -14.75 -4.39 -1.15
N ASN A 27 -13.58 -4.39 -1.82
CA ASN A 27 -12.69 -3.23 -1.86
C ASN A 27 -12.77 -2.37 -3.12
N ARG A 28 -13.64 -2.70 -4.11
CA ARG A 28 -13.65 -1.98 -5.38
C ARG A 28 -14.25 -0.58 -5.28
N SER A 29 -15.38 -0.45 -4.59
CA SER A 29 -16.07 0.84 -4.39
C SER A 29 -15.74 1.49 -3.06
N SER A 30 -15.36 0.68 -2.05
CA SER A 30 -15.07 1.16 -0.70
C SER A 30 -13.97 2.22 -0.68
N SER A 31 -12.91 2.04 -1.47
CA SER A 31 -11.80 3.01 -1.53
C SER A 31 -12.22 4.38 -2.06
N ALA A 32 -13.03 4.42 -3.11
CA ALA A 32 -13.55 5.67 -3.66
C ALA A 32 -14.54 6.35 -2.69
N CYS A 33 -15.39 5.57 -2.02
CA CYS A 33 -16.31 6.10 -1.01
C CYS A 33 -15.58 6.66 0.22
N MET A 34 -14.56 5.97 0.73
CA MET A 34 -13.77 6.45 1.87
C MET A 34 -13.05 7.75 1.52
N ALA A 35 -12.50 7.85 0.31
CA ALA A 35 -11.84 9.06 -0.15
C ALA A 35 -12.78 10.25 -0.33
N ASP A 36 -14.00 10.00 -0.79
CA ASP A 36 -15.06 11.00 -0.88
C ASP A 36 -15.48 11.48 0.52
N ILE A 37 -15.65 10.55 1.48
CA ILE A 37 -15.96 10.86 2.89
C ILE A 37 -14.89 11.72 3.56
N VAL A 38 -13.61 11.47 3.28
CA VAL A 38 -12.48 12.25 3.85
C VAL A 38 -12.15 13.48 2.98
N CYS A 39 -13.02 13.83 2.02
CA CYS A 39 -12.90 14.99 1.14
C CYS A 39 -11.56 15.04 0.38
N ALA A 40 -11.05 13.91 -0.09
CA ALA A 40 -9.92 13.88 -1.00
C ALA A 40 -10.32 14.52 -2.35
N ASN A 41 -9.38 15.19 -3.01
CA ASN A 41 -9.65 15.81 -4.31
C ASN A 41 -10.24 14.80 -5.31
N GLU A 42 -11.40 15.13 -5.88
CA GLU A 42 -12.13 14.28 -6.83
C GLU A 42 -11.26 13.87 -8.03
N ASP A 43 -10.38 14.76 -8.51
CA ASP A 43 -9.44 14.45 -9.58
C ASP A 43 -8.45 13.35 -9.18
N GLN A 44 -8.05 13.27 -7.92
CA GLN A 44 -7.19 12.19 -7.40
C GLN A 44 -7.96 10.88 -7.23
N ILE A 45 -9.22 10.94 -6.78
CA ILE A 45 -10.12 9.79 -6.66
C ILE A 45 -10.35 9.17 -8.04
N ARG A 46 -10.64 9.99 -9.05
CA ARG A 46 -10.86 9.57 -10.46
C ARG A 46 -9.60 8.92 -11.04
N ARG A 47 -8.42 9.53 -10.85
CA ARG A 47 -7.13 8.98 -11.29
C ARG A 47 -6.82 7.63 -10.66
N HIS A 48 -7.07 7.47 -9.36
CA HIS A 48 -6.85 6.21 -8.64
C HIS A 48 -7.87 5.13 -9.06
N GLY A 49 -9.13 5.52 -9.21
CA GLY A 49 -10.24 4.63 -9.56
C GLY A 49 -10.15 4.01 -10.96
N ARG A 50 -9.23 4.48 -11.82
CA ARG A 50 -8.90 3.94 -13.16
C ARG A 50 -10.14 3.68 -14.04
N GLY A 51 -11.24 4.38 -13.78
CA GLY A 51 -12.53 4.15 -14.41
C GLY A 51 -12.82 5.12 -15.56
N ASN A 52 -12.15 6.27 -15.58
CA ASN A 52 -12.43 7.39 -16.48
C ASN A 52 -11.16 8.14 -16.94
N ASN A 53 -9.98 7.51 -16.86
CA ASN A 53 -8.75 8.13 -17.33
C ASN A 53 -8.68 8.09 -18.86
N THR A 54 -8.65 9.27 -19.50
CA THR A 54 -8.28 9.37 -20.92
C THR A 54 -6.82 8.93 -21.10
N THR A 55 -6.46 8.39 -22.28
CA THR A 55 -5.09 7.95 -22.59
C THR A 55 -4.04 9.03 -22.26
N MET A 56 -4.37 10.30 -22.51
CA MET A 56 -3.52 11.45 -22.19
C MET A 56 -3.31 11.63 -20.68
N ASN A 57 -4.39 11.57 -19.88
CA ASN A 57 -4.29 11.72 -18.44
C ASN A 57 -3.52 10.57 -17.77
N GLY A 58 -3.64 9.34 -18.30
CA GLY A 58 -2.88 8.19 -17.79
C GLY A 58 -1.39 8.24 -18.10
N VAL A 59 -0.98 8.88 -19.20
CA VAL A 59 0.42 8.92 -19.67
C VAL A 59 1.17 10.16 -19.14
N TYR A 60 0.50 11.32 -19.05
CA TYR A 60 1.16 12.59 -18.73
C TYR A 60 0.99 13.05 -17.28
N LEU A 61 -0.05 12.60 -16.56
CA LEU A 61 -0.23 12.93 -15.14
C LEU A 61 0.45 11.86 -14.28
N THR A 62 1.77 12.00 -14.10
CA THR A 62 2.63 11.05 -13.38
C THR A 62 2.71 11.30 -11.87
N SER A 63 2.13 12.38 -11.35
CA SER A 63 2.12 12.65 -9.91
C SER A 63 1.19 11.68 -9.18
N LEU A 64 1.71 11.04 -8.13
CA LEU A 64 0.95 10.11 -7.31
C LEU A 64 -0.24 10.81 -6.63
N PRO A 65 -1.44 10.19 -6.58
CA PRO A 65 -2.63 10.74 -5.94
C PRO A 65 -2.51 10.67 -4.41
N ARG A 66 -1.68 11.54 -3.83
CA ARG A 66 -1.24 11.49 -2.43
C ARG A 66 -2.38 11.66 -1.42
N GLU A 67 -3.34 12.53 -1.67
CA GLU A 67 -4.49 12.76 -0.77
C GLU A 67 -5.40 11.53 -0.75
N MET A 68 -5.66 10.95 -1.93
CA MET A 68 -6.39 9.67 -2.05
C MET A 68 -5.68 8.55 -1.29
N MET A 69 -4.37 8.38 -1.49
CA MET A 69 -3.58 7.34 -0.81
C MET A 69 -3.59 7.50 0.71
N ARG A 70 -3.58 8.74 1.21
CA ARG A 70 -3.67 9.05 2.64
C ARG A 70 -5.03 8.70 3.21
N SER A 71 -6.09 9.13 2.53
CA SER A 71 -7.46 8.85 2.96
C SER A 71 -7.73 7.34 3.04
N MET A 72 -7.21 6.54 2.10
CA MET A 72 -7.32 5.08 2.16
C MET A 72 -6.58 4.43 3.33
N ALA A 73 -5.61 5.13 3.91
CA ALA A 73 -4.89 4.71 5.09
C ALA A 73 -5.39 5.43 6.36
N ASP A 74 -6.60 5.99 6.30
CA ASP A 74 -7.29 6.69 7.38
C ASP A 74 -6.53 7.93 7.93
N PHE A 75 -5.67 8.54 7.09
CA PHE A 75 -5.01 9.80 7.41
C PHE A 75 -5.81 11.00 6.88
N LEU A 76 -5.63 12.15 7.55
CA LEU A 76 -6.17 13.42 7.07
C LEU A 76 -5.51 13.80 5.72
N THR A 77 -6.33 14.31 4.80
CA THR A 77 -5.91 14.68 3.43
C THR A 77 -5.02 15.91 3.42
N ASN A 78 -5.37 16.91 4.25
CA ASN A 78 -4.79 18.25 4.25
C ASN A 78 -3.60 18.45 5.19
N ASP A 79 -3.31 17.48 6.06
CA ASP A 79 -2.36 17.71 7.14
C ASP A 79 -0.92 17.29 6.77
N ARG A 80 0.03 17.87 7.50
CA ARG A 80 1.46 17.52 7.47
C ARG A 80 1.77 16.36 8.44
N SER A 81 0.81 15.50 8.78
CA SER A 81 1.06 14.27 9.53
C SER A 81 1.68 13.23 8.60
N PHE A 82 2.93 13.48 8.23
CA PHE A 82 3.76 12.50 7.57
C PHE A 82 4.33 11.47 8.55
N ASN A 83 4.19 11.73 9.86
CA ASN A 83 4.83 10.97 10.91
C ASN A 83 3.79 10.58 11.95
N LEU A 84 3.46 9.29 12.04
CA LEU A 84 3.17 8.73 13.35
C LEU A 84 4.46 8.88 14.17
N THR A 85 4.39 9.61 15.28
CA THR A 85 5.48 9.60 16.27
C THR A 85 5.75 8.13 16.58
N ARG A 86 6.99 7.66 16.30
CA ARG A 86 7.37 6.31 16.66
C ARG A 86 7.12 6.11 18.16
N ALA A 87 6.91 4.86 18.57
CA ALA A 87 6.81 4.53 19.97
C ALA A 87 7.95 5.21 20.74
N VAL A 88 7.68 5.66 21.97
CA VAL A 88 8.63 6.38 22.84
C VAL A 88 9.93 5.59 23.06
N LEU A 89 9.92 4.28 22.79
CA LEU A 89 11.06 3.39 22.87
C LEU A 89 11.38 2.80 21.50
N ASP A 90 12.63 2.96 21.07
CA ASP A 90 13.18 2.18 19.97
C ASP A 90 13.28 0.69 20.38
N PRO A 91 12.95 -0.24 19.47
CA PRO A 91 13.08 -1.66 19.76
C PRO A 91 14.56 -2.03 20.03
N PRO A 92 14.85 -2.95 20.97
CA PRO A 92 16.21 -3.39 21.25
C PRO A 92 16.92 -3.90 20.00
N THR A 93 18.14 -3.44 19.74
CA THR A 93 18.90 -3.81 18.53
C THR A 93 19.10 -5.32 18.39
N SER A 94 19.25 -6.05 19.51
CA SER A 94 19.36 -7.51 19.52
C SER A 94 18.11 -8.21 18.96
N LEU A 95 16.92 -7.66 19.19
CA LEU A 95 15.67 -8.16 18.63
C LEU A 95 15.59 -7.91 17.13
N CYS A 96 15.95 -6.69 16.69
CA CYS A 96 15.95 -6.33 15.26
C CYS A 96 16.87 -7.23 14.45
N LYS A 97 18.10 -7.48 14.94
CA LYS A 97 19.07 -8.38 14.30
C LYS A 97 18.60 -9.83 14.21
N LYS A 98 17.80 -10.28 15.18
CA LYS A 98 17.25 -11.64 15.19
C LYS A 98 16.09 -11.81 14.21
N LEU A 99 15.22 -10.80 14.08
CA LEU A 99 14.08 -10.84 13.18
C LEU A 99 14.50 -10.69 11.71
N PHE A 100 15.50 -9.84 11.45
CA PHE A 100 15.93 -9.51 10.10
C PHE A 100 17.45 -9.51 9.96
N PRO A 101 18.11 -10.69 10.08
CA PRO A 101 19.58 -10.77 10.13
C PRO A 101 20.27 -10.28 8.86
N VAL A 102 19.60 -10.36 7.71
CA VAL A 102 20.17 -10.01 6.40
C VAL A 102 20.11 -8.50 6.13
N ILE A 103 19.33 -7.73 6.91
CA ILE A 103 19.19 -6.28 6.68
C ILE A 103 20.52 -5.56 6.90
N ASP A 104 21.27 -5.92 7.94
CA ASP A 104 22.56 -5.31 8.25
C ASP A 104 23.57 -5.56 7.11
N GLU A 105 23.63 -6.78 6.57
CA GLU A 105 24.50 -7.12 5.43
C GLU A 105 24.17 -6.26 4.19
N TRP A 106 22.89 -6.09 3.87
CA TRP A 106 22.49 -5.25 2.73
C TRP A 106 22.78 -3.77 2.96
N HIS A 107 22.65 -3.27 4.20
CA HIS A 107 23.03 -1.90 4.54
C HIS A 107 24.53 -1.67 4.30
N ASP A 108 25.38 -2.60 4.73
CA ASP A 108 26.82 -2.53 4.52
C ASP A 108 27.19 -2.60 3.03
N ARG A 109 26.52 -3.46 2.25
CA ARG A 109 26.70 -3.54 0.79
C ARG A 109 26.31 -2.26 0.06
N LEU A 110 25.21 -1.63 0.47
CA LEU A 110 24.74 -0.35 -0.06
C LEU A 110 25.73 0.78 0.28
N ALA A 111 26.19 0.84 1.53
CA ALA A 111 27.19 1.82 1.98
C ALA A 111 28.54 1.64 1.24
N ALA A 112 28.93 0.39 0.98
CA ALA A 112 30.11 0.05 0.20
C ALA A 112 29.93 0.25 -1.32
N LYS A 113 28.74 0.67 -1.79
CA LYS A 113 28.35 0.81 -3.21
C LYS A 113 28.68 -0.45 -4.04
N LYS A 114 28.67 -1.63 -3.41
CA LYS A 114 28.91 -2.92 -4.06
C LYS A 114 27.62 -3.43 -4.70
N PHE A 115 27.10 -2.68 -5.67
CA PHE A 115 26.16 -3.27 -6.62
C PHE A 115 27.00 -3.99 -7.69
N SER A 116 27.17 -5.30 -7.54
CA SER A 116 27.65 -6.13 -8.65
C SER A 116 26.43 -6.83 -9.27
N PRO A 117 25.98 -6.41 -10.45
CA PRO A 117 25.23 -7.29 -11.33
C PRO A 117 26.26 -8.09 -12.13
N ASN A 118 26.52 -9.33 -11.75
CA ASN A 118 27.14 -10.27 -12.67
C ASN A 118 26.04 -10.69 -13.67
N ASN A 119 25.76 -9.84 -14.65
CA ASN A 119 24.85 -10.13 -15.76
C ASN A 119 25.57 -11.09 -16.72
N ASN A 120 25.60 -12.37 -16.37
CA ASN A 120 26.09 -13.44 -17.24
C ASN A 120 25.07 -14.59 -17.34
N ASP A 121 23.77 -14.31 -17.21
CA ASP A 121 22.73 -15.26 -17.57
C ASP A 121 22.36 -15.03 -19.05
N PRO A 122 22.56 -16.01 -19.95
CA PRO A 122 22.13 -15.89 -21.34
C PRO A 122 20.59 -15.98 -21.42
N ILE A 123 20.03 -15.17 -22.33
CA ILE A 123 18.61 -15.13 -22.72
C ILE A 123 18.17 -16.47 -23.32
#